data_AF-A0A2I0V1X7-F1
#
_entry.id   AF-A0A2I0V1X7-F1
#
_cell.length_a   1.000
_cell.length_b   1.000
_cell.length_c   1.000
_cell.angle_alpha   90.00
_cell.angle_beta   90.00
_cell.angle_gamma   90.00
#
_symmetry.space_group_name_H-M   'P 1'
#
loop_
_entity.id
_entity.type
_entity.pdbx_description
1 polymer ?
#
loop_
_entity_poly.entity_id
_entity_poly.type
_entity_poly.pdbx_seq_one_letter_code
_entity_poly.pdbx_strand_id
1 'polypeptide(L)'
;MKKSSKKDEVNALAGLGKVQKFNSRGILMDGNSKTGWQHIDKRHVSGTAATKGTTLFPKHLGEAKIKNLIMESLEKGQLASVNPKDGTMVYKYKPNKYGIDEMTTVVTDNYVIKTSYPTSGKSVITKK
;
A
#
# COMPACT_ATOMS: atom_id res chain seq x y z
N MET A 1 4.42 16.72 -24.19
CA MET A 1 4.62 16.06 -22.88
C MET A 1 4.94 17.12 -21.85
N LYS A 2 4.05 17.40 -20.88
CA LYS A 2 4.37 18.31 -19.77
C LYS A 2 5.32 17.56 -18.84
N LYS A 3 6.59 17.96 -18.80
CA LYS A 3 7.54 17.50 -17.78
C LYS A 3 7.06 18.04 -16.44
N SER A 4 6.59 17.17 -15.56
CA SER A 4 6.36 17.51 -14.15
C SER A 4 7.67 18.04 -13.57
N SER A 5 7.63 19.22 -12.96
CA SER A 5 8.82 19.83 -12.38
C SER A 5 9.14 19.14 -11.05
N LYS A 6 10.42 18.94 -10.74
CA LYS A 6 10.88 18.40 -9.44
C LYS A 6 10.27 19.14 -8.21
N LYS A 7 9.86 20.39 -8.39
CA LYS A 7 9.18 21.23 -7.39
C LYS A 7 7.73 20.78 -7.12
N ASP A 8 7.03 20.26 -8.12
CA ASP A 8 5.67 19.74 -8.01
C ASP A 8 5.65 18.39 -7.29
N GLU A 9 6.67 17.55 -7.51
CA GLU A 9 6.88 16.28 -6.80
C GLU A 9 7.16 16.50 -5.31
N VAL A 10 8.01 17.46 -4.97
CA VAL A 10 8.32 17.81 -3.56
C VAL A 10 7.09 18.37 -2.84
N ASN A 11 6.26 19.18 -3.52
CA ASN A 11 5.01 19.69 -2.95
C ASN A 11 3.95 18.59 -2.76
N ALA A 12 3.85 17.65 -3.69
CA ALA A 12 2.92 16.52 -3.57
C ALA A 12 3.26 15.63 -2.35
N LEU A 13 4.54 15.48 -2.03
CA LEU A 13 5.01 14.75 -0.85
C LEU A 13 4.80 15.54 0.46
N ALA A 14 4.95 16.86 0.44
CA ALA A 14 4.77 17.72 1.61
C ALA A 14 3.35 17.62 2.21
N GLY A 15 2.34 17.37 1.38
CA GLY A 15 0.94 17.16 1.82
C GLY A 15 0.64 15.77 2.39
N LEU A 16 1.61 14.85 2.42
CA LEU A 16 1.43 13.45 2.85
C LEU A 16 1.98 13.16 4.25
N GLY A 17 2.46 14.17 4.98
CA GLY A 17 2.92 14.02 6.35
C GLY A 17 4.30 13.34 6.46
N LYS A 18 4.53 12.64 7.57
CA LYS A 18 5.83 12.04 7.90
C LYS A 18 6.04 10.70 7.21
N VAL A 19 7.31 10.34 7.05
CA VAL A 19 7.71 8.98 6.64
C VAL A 19 7.49 8.03 7.82
N GLN A 20 6.69 6.99 7.60
CA GLN A 20 6.42 5.92 8.56
C GLN A 20 7.41 4.75 8.42
N LYS A 21 7.70 4.34 7.18
CA LYS A 21 8.69 3.31 6.82
C LYS A 21 9.11 3.46 5.36
N PHE A 22 10.30 2.97 5.00
CA PHE A 22 10.76 2.96 3.62
C PHE A 22 11.75 1.82 3.37
N ASN A 23 11.92 1.47 2.09
CA ASN A 23 13.04 0.68 1.58
C ASN A 23 13.40 1.19 0.17
N SER A 24 14.29 0.48 -0.53
CA SER A 24 14.74 0.85 -1.88
C SER A 24 13.64 0.85 -2.95
N ARG A 25 12.45 0.31 -2.67
CA ARG A 25 11.34 0.16 -3.62
C ARG A 25 10.10 0.97 -3.26
N GLY A 26 10.05 1.60 -2.08
CA GLY A 26 8.92 2.46 -1.73
C GLY A 26 9.00 3.10 -0.35
N ILE A 27 8.17 4.13 -0.19
CA ILE A 27 8.07 4.98 0.99
C ILE A 27 6.62 4.95 1.47
N LEU A 28 6.40 4.47 2.69
CA LEU A 28 5.13 4.59 3.40
C LEU A 28 5.11 5.92 4.15
N MET A 29 4.25 6.83 3.71
CA MET A 29 3.97 8.10 4.38
C MET A 29 2.73 7.97 5.30
N ASP A 30 2.52 8.93 6.21
CA ASP A 30 1.24 9.09 6.93
C ASP A 30 0.07 9.07 5.95
N GLY A 31 0.18 9.87 4.91
CA GLY A 31 -0.74 9.90 3.79
C GLY A 31 -2.05 10.62 4.10
N ASN A 32 -3.07 10.29 3.30
CA ASN A 32 -4.40 10.88 3.36
C ASN A 32 -5.46 9.82 2.99
N SER A 33 -6.67 10.23 2.59
CA SER A 33 -7.75 9.30 2.23
C SER A 33 -7.50 8.47 0.97
N LYS A 34 -6.48 8.78 0.16
CA LYS A 34 -6.18 8.14 -1.14
C LYS A 34 -4.80 7.48 -1.22
N THR A 35 -3.90 7.77 -0.30
CA THR A 35 -2.47 7.37 -0.37
C THR A 35 -1.91 7.22 1.03
N GLY A 36 -0.93 6.32 1.23
CA GLY A 36 -0.21 6.16 2.50
C GLY A 36 -0.98 5.41 3.59
N TRP A 37 -0.46 5.50 4.82
CA TRP A 37 -0.94 4.73 5.96
C TRP A 37 -2.39 5.03 6.31
N GLN A 38 -2.83 6.30 6.28
CA GLN A 38 -4.21 6.66 6.58
C GLN A 38 -5.20 5.97 5.63
N HIS A 39 -4.88 5.88 4.34
CA HIS A 39 -5.72 5.19 3.38
C HIS A 39 -5.77 3.69 3.69
N ILE A 40 -4.59 3.07 3.87
CA ILE A 40 -4.45 1.64 4.17
C ILE A 40 -5.18 1.27 5.45
N ASP A 41 -4.99 2.04 6.52
CA ASP A 41 -5.64 1.80 7.79
C ASP A 41 -7.17 1.82 7.65
N LYS A 42 -7.71 2.94 7.15
CA LYS A 42 -9.16 3.13 7.06
C LYS A 42 -9.84 2.14 6.12
N ARG A 43 -9.19 1.79 5.00
CA ARG A 43 -9.77 0.87 3.99
C ARG A 43 -9.50 -0.60 4.29
N HIS A 44 -8.32 -0.94 4.78
CA HIS A 44 -7.80 -2.31 4.78
C HIS A 44 -7.37 -2.82 6.16
N VAL A 45 -7.33 -2.00 7.20
CA VAL A 45 -7.02 -2.44 8.57
C VAL A 45 -8.23 -2.29 9.49
N SER A 46 -8.61 -1.05 9.83
CA SER A 46 -9.79 -0.76 10.65
C SER A 46 -11.09 -0.98 9.88
N GLY A 47 -11.05 -0.83 8.55
CA GLY A 47 -12.22 -1.05 7.67
C GLY A 47 -13.33 -0.02 7.85
N THR A 48 -13.04 1.12 8.49
CA THR A 48 -13.97 2.24 8.72
C THR A 48 -14.40 2.94 7.44
N ALA A 49 -13.57 2.87 6.38
CA ALA A 49 -13.86 3.39 5.04
C ALA A 49 -13.91 2.27 3.97
N ALA A 50 -14.06 1.01 4.40
CA ALA A 50 -14.18 -0.13 3.51
C ALA A 50 -15.55 -0.15 2.82
N THR A 51 -15.56 -0.38 1.51
CA THR A 51 -16.78 -0.62 0.73
C THR A 51 -17.00 -2.11 0.52
N LYS A 52 -18.19 -2.51 0.09
CA LYS A 52 -18.48 -3.90 -0.31
C LYS A 52 -17.40 -4.45 -1.25
N GLY A 53 -16.92 -5.66 -0.98
CA GLY A 53 -15.83 -6.32 -1.71
C GLY A 53 -14.42 -5.91 -1.27
N THR A 54 -14.25 -4.93 -0.38
CA THR A 54 -12.92 -4.57 0.15
C THR A 54 -12.39 -5.70 1.03
N THR A 55 -11.12 -6.04 0.85
CA THR A 55 -10.41 -7.00 1.70
C THR A 55 -9.66 -6.30 2.82
N LEU A 56 -9.66 -6.90 4.01
CA LEU A 56 -8.97 -6.40 5.20
C LEU A 56 -7.87 -7.34 5.64
N PHE A 57 -6.80 -6.77 6.20
CA PHE A 57 -5.81 -7.51 6.96
C PHE A 57 -6.47 -8.26 8.13
N PRO A 58 -5.90 -9.40 8.56
CA PRO A 58 -6.39 -10.14 9.71
C PRO A 58 -6.45 -9.26 10.97
N LYS A 59 -7.58 -9.27 11.68
CA LYS A 59 -7.82 -8.40 12.87
C LYS A 59 -6.80 -8.54 13.99
N HIS A 60 -6.16 -9.71 14.11
CA HIS A 60 -5.14 -9.98 15.12
C HIS A 60 -3.76 -9.39 14.76
N LEU A 61 -3.60 -8.85 13.55
CA LEU A 61 -2.35 -8.31 13.06
C LEU A 61 -2.23 -6.83 13.45
N GLY A 62 -1.32 -6.52 14.37
CA GLY A 62 -1.07 -5.14 14.79
C GLY A 62 -0.40 -4.31 13.69
N GLU A 63 -0.59 -2.99 13.77
CA GLU A 63 -0.07 -2.00 12.82
C GLU A 63 1.40 -2.21 12.46
N ALA A 64 2.29 -2.40 13.44
CA ALA A 64 3.72 -2.58 13.18
C ALA A 64 4.00 -3.82 12.30
N LYS A 65 3.26 -4.91 12.49
CA LYS A 65 3.38 -6.13 11.68
C LYS A 65 2.86 -5.91 10.26
N ILE A 66 1.77 -5.15 10.11
CA ILE A 66 1.23 -4.78 8.80
C ILE A 66 2.24 -3.90 8.05
N LYS A 67 2.78 -2.85 8.67
CA LYS A 67 3.80 -1.98 8.06
C LYS A 67 5.04 -2.76 7.62
N ASN A 68 5.52 -3.68 8.45
CA ASN A 68 6.65 -4.56 8.09
C ASN A 68 6.29 -5.47 6.91
N LEU A 69 5.09 -6.06 6.90
CA LEU A 69 4.63 -6.92 5.82
C LEU A 69 4.50 -6.16 4.49
N ILE A 70 4.08 -4.89 4.53
CA ILE A 70 4.05 -4.01 3.35
C ILE A 70 5.46 -3.79 2.80
N MET A 71 6.44 -3.50 3.66
CA MET A 71 7.84 -3.33 3.22
C MET A 71 8.39 -4.61 2.62
N GLU A 72 8.11 -5.76 3.25
CA GLU A 72 8.49 -7.07 2.72
C GLU A 72 7.82 -7.39 1.39
N SER A 73 6.56 -6.99 1.20
CA SER A 73 5.86 -7.10 -0.08
C SER A 73 6.57 -6.33 -1.18
N LEU A 74 7.19 -5.19 -0.89
CA LEU A 74 7.98 -4.46 -1.88
C LEU A 74 9.32 -5.14 -2.12
N GLU A 75 9.99 -5.60 -1.07
CA GLU A 75 11.33 -6.21 -1.15
C GLU A 75 11.32 -7.58 -1.84
N LYS A 76 10.36 -8.44 -1.48
CA LYS A 76 10.28 -9.84 -1.93
C LYS A 76 9.19 -10.07 -2.96
N GLY A 77 8.26 -9.13 -3.14
CA GLY A 77 7.21 -9.23 -4.15
C GLY A 77 7.74 -9.09 -5.56
N GLN A 78 6.98 -9.63 -6.50
CA GLN A 78 7.23 -9.48 -7.93
C GLN A 78 6.48 -8.26 -8.45
N LEU A 79 7.15 -7.45 -9.27
CA LEU A 79 6.51 -6.39 -10.03
C LEU A 79 5.58 -7.03 -11.07
N ALA A 80 4.28 -6.91 -10.85
CA ALA A 80 3.27 -7.53 -11.70
C ALA A 80 2.89 -6.65 -12.89
N SER A 81 2.89 -5.33 -12.70
CA SER A 81 2.61 -4.38 -13.78
C SER A 81 3.09 -2.96 -13.45
N VAL A 82 3.24 -2.16 -14.51
CA VAL A 82 3.45 -0.71 -14.45
C VAL A 82 2.38 -0.06 -15.32
N ASN A 83 1.64 0.90 -14.76
CA ASN A 83 0.64 1.65 -15.51
C ASN A 83 1.33 2.65 -16.44
N PRO A 84 1.16 2.55 -17.77
CA PRO A 84 1.86 3.43 -18.71
C PRO A 84 1.39 4.89 -18.66
N LYS A 85 0.23 5.18 -18.05
CA LYS A 85 -0.34 6.53 -17.99
C LYS A 85 0.23 7.38 -16.85
N ASP A 86 0.43 6.77 -15.69
CA ASP A 86 0.79 7.47 -14.45
C ASP A 86 2.00 6.86 -13.73
N GLY A 87 2.65 5.85 -14.33
CA GLY A 87 3.84 5.20 -13.77
C GLY A 87 3.59 4.39 -12.50
N THR A 88 2.33 4.19 -12.09
CA THR A 88 2.01 3.40 -10.89
C THR A 88 2.47 1.96 -11.06
N MET A 89 3.24 1.46 -10.09
CA MET A 89 3.76 0.10 -10.03
C MET A 89 2.88 -0.76 -9.12
N VAL A 90 2.59 -1.98 -9.55
CA VAL A 90 1.82 -2.96 -8.77
C VAL A 90 2.69 -4.15 -8.45
N TYR A 91 2.89 -4.41 -7.16
CA TYR A 91 3.62 -5.56 -6.66
C TYR A 91 2.64 -6.61 -6.14
N LYS A 92 2.88 -7.87 -6.51
CA LYS A 92 2.21 -9.03 -5.92
C LYS A 92 3.18 -9.80 -5.05
N TYR A 93 2.72 -10.19 -3.87
CA TYR A 93 3.53 -10.94 -2.93
C TYR A 93 2.71 -12.06 -2.31
N LYS A 94 3.33 -13.23 -2.14
CA LYS A 94 2.74 -14.39 -1.48
C LYS A 94 3.37 -14.60 -0.11
N PRO A 95 2.89 -13.92 0.94
CA PRO A 95 3.50 -14.00 2.27
C PRO A 95 3.36 -15.37 2.91
N ASN A 96 2.27 -16.12 2.63
CA ASN A 96 1.96 -17.42 3.25
C ASN A 96 2.10 -17.41 4.79
N LYS A 97 1.74 -16.29 5.43
CA LYS A 97 1.84 -16.08 6.88
C LYS A 97 0.73 -15.17 7.37
N TYR A 98 0.47 -15.23 8.68
CA TYR A 98 -0.64 -14.53 9.33
C TYR A 98 -2.03 -14.87 8.76
N GLY A 99 -2.15 -15.98 8.02
CA GLY A 99 -3.37 -16.35 7.30
C GLY A 99 -3.64 -15.52 6.04
N ILE A 100 -2.60 -14.89 5.48
CA ILE A 100 -2.60 -14.21 4.18
C ILE A 100 -1.80 -15.07 3.21
N ASP A 101 -2.40 -15.42 2.08
CA ASP A 101 -1.77 -16.22 1.02
C ASP A 101 -1.20 -15.31 -0.07
N GLU A 102 -1.92 -14.24 -0.42
CA GLU A 102 -1.48 -13.23 -1.38
C GLU A 102 -1.86 -11.81 -0.94
N MET A 103 -1.03 -10.84 -1.30
CA MET A 103 -1.32 -9.42 -1.16
C MET A 103 -0.81 -8.61 -2.35
N THR A 104 -1.41 -7.43 -2.52
CA THR A 104 -1.02 -6.45 -3.53
C THR A 104 -0.56 -5.17 -2.84
N THR A 105 0.55 -4.61 -3.32
CA THR A 105 1.02 -3.27 -2.93
C THR A 105 1.17 -2.40 -4.16
N VAL A 106 0.59 -1.20 -4.10
CA VAL A 106 0.56 -0.24 -5.20
C VAL A 106 1.42 0.95 -4.83
N VAL A 107 2.37 1.30 -5.68
CA VAL A 107 3.35 2.36 -5.48
C VAL A 107 3.24 3.36 -6.63
N THR A 108 3.27 4.66 -6.34
CA THR A 108 3.30 5.71 -7.37
C THR A 108 4.65 5.73 -8.10
N ASP A 109 4.73 6.46 -9.20
CA ASP A 109 5.98 6.77 -9.91
C ASP A 109 7.06 7.41 -9.01
N ASN A 110 6.64 8.23 -8.04
CA ASN A 110 7.50 8.83 -7.01
C ASN A 110 7.79 7.92 -5.81
N TYR A 111 7.64 6.59 -5.96
CA TYR A 111 7.90 5.58 -4.93
C TYR A 111 7.04 5.68 -3.66
N VAL A 112 5.96 6.46 -3.65
CA VAL A 112 5.05 6.52 -2.50
C VAL A 112 4.09 5.34 -2.53
N ILE A 113 3.93 4.67 -1.40
CA ILE A 113 2.93 3.61 -1.28
C ILE A 113 1.54 4.23 -1.28
N LYS A 114 0.78 3.96 -2.35
CA LYS A 114 -0.59 4.40 -2.53
C LYS A 114 -1.56 3.56 -1.70
N THR A 115 -1.45 2.25 -1.80
CA THR A 115 -2.24 1.31 -1.00
C THR A 115 -1.55 -0.04 -0.90
N SER A 116 -1.95 -0.84 0.09
CA SER A 116 -1.55 -2.23 0.22
C SER A 116 -2.64 -3.00 0.95
N TYR A 117 -2.97 -4.19 0.45
CA TYR A 117 -4.04 -5.01 1.00
C TYR A 117 -3.88 -6.48 0.64
N PRO A 118 -4.35 -7.40 1.50
CA PRO A 118 -4.38 -8.81 1.16
C PRO A 118 -5.42 -9.08 0.06
N THR A 119 -5.13 -9.97 -0.87
CA THR A 119 -6.05 -10.39 -1.94
C THR A 119 -6.67 -11.75 -1.65
N SER A 120 -5.98 -12.62 -0.91
CA SER A 120 -6.47 -13.93 -0.53
C SER A 120 -5.81 -14.44 0.76
N GLY A 121 -6.49 -15.38 1.43
CA GLY A 121 -6.00 -16.05 2.62
C GLY A 121 -7.11 -16.43 3.59
N LYS A 122 -6.89 -17.48 4.37
CA LYS A 122 -7.88 -17.99 5.34
C LYS A 122 -8.31 -16.99 6.41
N SER A 123 -7.47 -15.98 6.70
CA SER A 123 -7.74 -14.95 7.71
C SER A 123 -8.00 -13.57 7.10
N VAL A 124 -8.08 -13.49 5.77
CA VAL A 124 -8.46 -12.27 5.05
C VAL A 124 -9.96 -12.09 5.12
N ILE A 125 -10.39 -10.89 5.48
CA ILE A 125 -11.81 -10.58 5.66
C ILE A 125 -12.29 -9.82 4.43
N THR A 126 -13.34 -10.30 3.78
CA THR A 126 -14.02 -9.56 2.71
C THR A 126 -15.24 -8.84 3.29
N LYS A 127 -15.28 -7.51 3.13
CA LYS A 127 -16.43 -6.71 3.53
C LYS A 127 -17.64 -7.08 2.67
N LYS A 128 -18.70 -7.55 3.32
CA LYS A 128 -19.98 -7.92 2.68
C LYS A 128 -20.82 -6.69 2.37
#